data_AF-A0A946GFI5-F1
#
_entry.id   AF-A0A946GFI5-F1
#
_cell.length_a   1.000
_cell.length_b   1.000
_cell.length_c   1.000
_cell.angle_alpha   90.00
_cell.angle_beta   90.00
_cell.angle_gamma   90.00
#
_symmetry.space_group_name_H-M   'P 1'
#
loop_
_entity.id
_entity.type
_entity.pdbx_description
1 polymer ?
#
loop_
_entity_poly.entity_id
_entity_poly.type
_entity_poly.pdbx_seq_one_letter_code
_entity_poly.pdbx_strand_id
1 'polypeptide(L)'
;ALYGLTTPLLTTSSGAKMGKTADGAVWLNADMLSPYDYWQYWRNTEDADVGRFLRLFTELPLDEIAKLESLEGTELNEAKKRLATEVTTLCHGADAAAEAAETAKKTFEEGGLGDDLPTYEISKADLDSGIQAFELFKQAGLANSNGEARRLIKGGGGRINDEKISDETQTLTSADANADGVIKLSSGKKRHVVVTPV
;
A
#
# COMPACT_ATOMS: atom_id res chain seq x y z
N ALA A 1 42.13 25.45 -7.63
CA ALA A 1 40.78 25.69 -8.20
C ALA A 1 39.75 25.44 -7.11
N LEU A 2 38.63 26.15 -7.12
CA LEU A 2 37.48 25.88 -6.25
C LEU A 2 36.37 25.24 -7.08
N TYR A 3 35.59 24.36 -6.47
CA TYR A 3 34.48 23.63 -7.10
C TYR A 3 33.22 23.72 -6.23
N GLY A 4 32.06 23.57 -6.86
CA GLY A 4 30.76 23.47 -6.21
C GLY A 4 29.95 22.32 -6.80
N LEU A 5 29.19 21.63 -5.94
CA LEU A 5 28.30 20.54 -6.31
C LEU A 5 26.92 20.81 -5.70
N THR A 6 25.87 20.59 -6.48
CA THR A 6 24.48 20.73 -6.05
C THR A 6 23.73 19.42 -6.30
N THR A 7 22.70 19.18 -5.50
CA THR A 7 21.75 18.08 -5.72
C THR A 7 20.43 18.62 -6.28
N PRO A 8 19.71 17.82 -7.08
CA PRO A 8 18.40 18.22 -7.59
C PRO A 8 17.36 18.27 -6.48
N LEU A 9 16.35 19.13 -6.64
CA LEU A 9 15.14 19.05 -5.84
C LEU A 9 14.38 17.77 -6.18
N LEU A 10 13.83 17.13 -5.15
CA LEU A 10 13.20 15.83 -5.28
C LEU A 10 11.69 15.98 -5.51
N THR A 11 11.22 15.33 -6.58
CA THR A 11 9.80 15.12 -6.89
C THR A 11 9.52 13.63 -6.99
N THR A 12 8.28 13.23 -6.80
CA THR A 12 7.80 11.89 -7.15
C THR A 12 7.60 11.76 -8.66
N SER A 13 7.39 10.54 -9.15
CA SER A 13 7.09 10.27 -10.56
C SER A 13 5.79 10.94 -11.01
N SER A 14 4.83 11.11 -10.09
CA SER A 14 3.60 11.89 -10.27
C SER A 14 3.80 13.42 -10.28
N GLY A 15 5.02 13.92 -10.05
CA GLY A 15 5.35 15.35 -10.04
C GLY A 15 5.06 16.06 -8.71
N ALA A 16 4.64 15.33 -7.68
CA ALA A 16 4.45 15.89 -6.34
C ALA A 16 5.81 16.20 -5.69
N LYS A 17 5.86 17.26 -4.88
CA LYS A 17 7.07 17.57 -4.10
C LYS A 17 7.18 16.58 -2.95
N MET A 18 8.36 15.97 -2.83
CA MET A 18 8.66 15.06 -1.73
C MET A 18 8.58 15.80 -0.39
N GLY A 19 7.91 15.21 0.61
CA GLY A 19 7.76 15.81 1.94
C GLY A 19 6.62 16.85 2.09
N LYS A 20 5.72 16.97 1.11
CA LYS A 20 4.41 17.63 1.28
C LYS A 20 3.31 16.59 1.11
N THR A 21 3.07 15.81 2.16
CA THR A 21 1.91 14.91 2.19
C THR A 21 0.63 15.71 2.42
N ALA A 22 -0.53 15.08 2.25
CA ALA A 22 -1.82 15.69 2.62
C ALA A 22 -1.84 16.12 4.11
N ASP A 23 -1.05 15.42 4.93
CA ASP A 23 -0.96 15.63 6.39
C ASP A 23 0.22 16.54 6.81
N GLY A 24 1.00 17.05 5.86
CA GLY A 24 2.07 18.01 6.11
C GLY A 24 3.47 17.48 5.81
N ALA A 25 4.43 17.84 6.67
CA ALA A 25 5.84 17.48 6.48
C ALA A 25 6.16 16.10 7.05
N VAL A 26 7.11 15.40 6.42
CA VAL A 26 7.65 14.14 6.94
C VAL A 26 8.78 14.48 7.89
N TRP A 27 8.52 14.42 9.20
CA TRP A 27 9.47 14.81 10.24
C TRP A 27 10.41 13.68 10.60
N LEU A 28 11.67 14.01 10.90
CA LEU A 28 12.65 13.07 11.45
C LEU A 28 12.54 12.93 12.98
N ASN A 29 11.90 13.89 13.65
CA ASN A 29 11.70 13.82 15.09
C ASN A 29 10.55 12.86 15.39
N ALA A 30 10.84 11.80 16.16
CA ALA A 30 9.88 10.77 16.55
C ALA A 30 8.65 11.30 17.32
N ASP A 31 8.77 12.41 18.03
CA ASP A 31 7.65 13.06 18.73
C ASP A 31 6.68 13.77 17.77
N MET A 32 7.14 14.09 16.55
CA MET A 32 6.35 14.78 15.53
C MET A 32 5.81 13.84 14.45
N LEU A 33 6.56 12.80 14.12
CA LEU A 33 6.16 11.71 13.24
C LEU A 33 6.75 10.43 13.79
N SER A 34 5.89 9.49 14.18
CA SER A 34 6.36 8.26 14.80
C SER A 34 7.27 7.46 13.85
N PRO A 35 8.21 6.65 14.36
CA PRO A 35 9.04 5.79 13.50
C PRO A 35 8.21 4.85 12.61
N TYR A 36 7.04 4.41 13.10
CA TYR A 36 6.09 3.63 12.32
C TYR A 36 5.51 4.43 11.17
N ASP A 37 5.00 5.64 11.40
CA ASP A 37 4.43 6.48 10.34
C ASP A 37 5.50 6.94 9.34
N TYR A 38 6.72 7.18 9.81
CA TYR A 38 7.88 7.45 8.96
C TYR A 38 8.20 6.26 8.07
N TRP A 39 8.25 5.05 8.63
CA TRP A 39 8.43 3.81 7.87
C TRP A 39 7.29 3.61 6.85
N GLN A 40 6.05 3.86 7.24
CA GLN A 40 4.87 3.75 6.36
C GLN A 40 4.93 4.75 5.20
N TYR A 41 5.40 5.97 5.42
CA TYR A 41 5.60 6.95 4.35
C TYR A 41 6.51 6.38 3.25
N TRP A 42 7.65 5.77 3.64
CA TRP A 42 8.57 5.15 2.68
C TRP A 42 8.03 3.86 2.06
N ARG A 43 7.32 3.04 2.83
CA ARG A 43 6.65 1.81 2.35
C ARG A 43 5.61 2.10 1.26
N ASN A 44 5.00 3.27 1.31
CA ASN A 44 3.98 3.75 0.36
C ASN A 44 4.57 4.50 -0.85
N THR A 45 5.89 4.43 -1.05
CA THR A 45 6.55 4.98 -2.25
C THR A 45 5.92 4.41 -3.53
N GLU A 46 5.71 5.26 -4.53
CA GLU A 46 5.25 4.88 -5.86
C GLU A 46 6.23 3.89 -6.51
N ASP A 47 5.72 2.87 -7.20
CA ASP A 47 6.53 1.80 -7.81
C ASP A 47 7.69 2.33 -8.66
N ALA A 48 7.40 3.35 -9.48
CA ALA A 48 8.35 3.99 -10.37
C ALA A 48 9.49 4.73 -9.63
N ASP A 49 9.33 5.03 -8.34
CA ASP A 49 10.29 5.77 -7.54
C ASP A 49 11.15 4.88 -6.63
N VAL A 50 10.76 3.64 -6.38
CA VAL A 50 11.41 2.75 -5.40
C VAL A 50 12.90 2.59 -5.69
N GLY A 51 13.26 2.21 -6.92
CA GLY A 51 14.66 2.04 -7.33
C GLY A 51 15.49 3.31 -7.18
N ARG A 52 14.94 4.43 -7.66
CA ARG A 52 15.57 5.75 -7.53
C ARG A 52 15.76 6.15 -6.08
N PHE A 53 14.79 5.89 -5.20
CA PHE A 53 14.88 6.24 -3.79
C PHE A 53 15.83 5.31 -3.02
N LEU A 54 15.91 4.03 -3.37
CA LEU A 54 16.94 3.13 -2.84
C LEU A 54 18.34 3.69 -3.10
N ARG A 55 18.59 4.21 -4.32
CA ARG A 55 19.89 4.82 -4.68
C ARG A 55 20.20 6.14 -3.97
N LEU A 56 19.17 6.91 -3.61
CA LEU A 56 19.34 8.26 -3.07
C LEU A 56 19.33 8.32 -1.54
N PHE A 57 18.63 7.41 -0.87
CA PHE A 57 18.34 7.52 0.57
C PHE A 57 18.85 6.37 1.42
N THR A 58 19.49 5.38 0.81
CA THR A 58 20.04 4.23 1.54
C THR A 58 21.55 4.13 1.36
N GLU A 59 22.20 3.38 2.25
CA GLU A 59 23.62 3.03 2.14
C GLU A 59 23.82 1.66 1.47
N LEU A 60 22.79 1.14 0.77
CA LEU A 60 22.86 -0.17 0.14
C LEU A 60 23.88 -0.20 -1.01
N PRO A 61 24.59 -1.34 -1.19
CA PRO A 61 25.40 -1.58 -2.37
C PRO A 61 24.59 -1.49 -3.66
N LEU A 62 25.17 -0.92 -4.72
CA LEU A 62 24.47 -0.73 -6.00
C LEU A 62 24.03 -2.05 -6.66
N ASP A 63 24.73 -3.16 -6.40
CA ASP A 63 24.37 -4.49 -6.89
C ASP A 63 23.17 -5.08 -6.13
N GLU A 64 23.02 -4.76 -4.84
CA GLU A 64 21.80 -5.09 -4.08
C GLU A 64 20.62 -4.29 -4.59
N ILE A 65 20.82 -2.99 -4.84
CA ILE A 65 19.77 -2.14 -5.41
C ILE A 65 19.34 -2.65 -6.79
N ALA A 66 20.29 -3.05 -7.65
CA ALA A 66 19.97 -3.60 -8.97
C ALA A 66 19.12 -4.88 -8.89
N LYS A 67 19.33 -5.73 -7.88
CA LYS A 67 18.47 -6.90 -7.64
C LYS A 67 17.07 -6.47 -7.23
N LEU A 68 16.95 -5.52 -6.30
CA LEU A 68 15.64 -5.01 -5.84
C LEU A 68 14.86 -4.30 -6.96
N GLU A 69 15.55 -3.59 -7.85
CA GLU A 69 14.95 -2.94 -9.03
C GLU A 69 14.43 -3.93 -10.08
N SER A 70 14.91 -5.17 -10.07
CA SER A 70 14.42 -6.22 -10.98
C SER A 70 13.13 -6.90 -10.50
N LEU A 71 12.66 -6.58 -9.30
CA LEU A 71 11.44 -7.15 -8.74
C LEU A 71 10.21 -6.46 -9.33
N GLU A 72 9.24 -7.25 -9.78
CA GLU A 72 8.01 -6.78 -10.41
C GLU A 72 6.77 -7.37 -9.73
N GLY A 73 5.60 -6.78 -10.01
CA GLY A 73 4.33 -7.24 -9.47
C GLY A 73 4.34 -7.31 -7.94
N THR A 74 3.95 -8.46 -7.39
CA THR A 74 3.89 -8.65 -5.93
C THR A 74 5.26 -8.64 -5.26
N GLU A 75 6.34 -8.97 -5.97
CA GLU A 75 7.70 -9.05 -5.41
C GLU A 75 8.29 -7.65 -5.15
N LEU A 76 7.82 -6.62 -5.86
CA LEU A 76 8.25 -5.23 -5.66
C LEU A 76 8.02 -4.74 -4.22
N ASN A 77 7.10 -5.36 -3.49
CA ASN A 77 6.88 -5.06 -2.08
C ASN A 77 8.10 -5.34 -1.21
N GLU A 78 8.93 -6.30 -1.57
CA GLU A 78 10.18 -6.55 -0.84
C GLU A 78 11.16 -5.39 -1.03
N ALA A 79 11.22 -4.80 -2.22
CA ALA A 79 12.00 -3.58 -2.46
C ALA A 79 11.45 -2.37 -1.67
N LYS A 80 10.12 -2.22 -1.59
CA LYS A 80 9.49 -1.15 -0.78
C LYS A 80 9.72 -1.31 0.71
N LYS A 81 9.56 -2.53 1.25
CA LYS A 81 9.87 -2.85 2.64
C LYS A 81 11.34 -2.59 2.92
N ARG A 82 12.24 -2.98 2.00
CA ARG A 82 13.67 -2.73 2.16
C ARG A 82 13.99 -1.25 2.20
N LEU A 83 13.45 -0.46 1.27
CA LEU A 83 13.59 0.99 1.27
C LEU A 83 13.13 1.60 2.61
N ALA A 84 11.93 1.25 3.06
CA ALA A 84 11.38 1.76 4.31
C ALA A 84 12.26 1.41 5.52
N THR A 85 12.71 0.16 5.61
CA THR A 85 13.54 -0.29 6.73
C THR A 85 14.91 0.38 6.74
N GLU A 86 15.58 0.53 5.59
CA GLU A 86 16.89 1.19 5.52
C GLU A 86 16.81 2.67 5.88
N VAL A 87 15.82 3.39 5.34
CA VAL A 87 15.70 4.83 5.62
C VAL A 87 15.27 5.07 7.06
N THR A 88 14.38 4.26 7.62
CA THR A 88 14.02 4.33 9.05
C THR A 88 15.20 3.96 9.95
N THR A 89 16.03 2.98 9.56
CA THR A 89 17.24 2.61 10.31
C THR A 89 18.21 3.78 10.38
N LEU A 90 18.41 4.48 9.25
CA LEU A 90 19.30 5.64 9.18
C LEU A 90 18.83 6.80 10.07
N CYS A 91 17.51 7.02 10.18
CA CYS A 91 16.95 8.17 10.89
C CYS A 91 16.57 7.90 12.35
N HIS A 92 16.10 6.70 12.67
CA HIS A 92 15.53 6.33 13.97
C HIS A 92 16.25 5.16 14.65
N GLY A 93 17.23 4.54 13.98
CA GLY A 93 17.98 3.38 14.49
C GLY A 93 17.32 2.05 14.14
N ALA A 94 18.13 0.98 14.22
CA ALA A 94 17.75 -0.36 13.79
C ALA A 94 16.58 -0.95 14.60
N ASP A 95 16.54 -0.73 15.91
CA ASP A 95 15.50 -1.27 16.78
C ASP A 95 14.12 -0.69 16.42
N ALA A 96 14.04 0.64 16.23
CA ALA A 96 12.81 1.31 15.84
C ALA A 96 12.35 0.91 14.43
N ALA A 97 13.29 0.70 13.50
CA ALA A 97 12.97 0.21 12.16
C ALA A 97 12.44 -1.22 12.17
N ALA A 98 13.04 -2.10 13.00
CA ALA A 98 12.59 -3.47 13.17
C ALA A 98 11.20 -3.52 13.82
N GLU A 99 10.95 -2.71 14.85
CA GLU A 99 9.63 -2.58 15.48
C GLU A 99 8.58 -2.05 14.51
N ALA A 100 8.92 -1.03 13.71
CA ALA A 100 8.01 -0.49 12.69
C ALA A 100 7.69 -1.53 11.61
N ALA A 101 8.69 -2.26 11.11
CA ALA A 101 8.49 -3.31 10.11
C ALA A 101 7.67 -4.49 10.67
N GLU A 102 7.95 -4.91 11.91
CA GLU A 102 7.19 -5.95 12.59
C GLU A 102 5.75 -5.49 12.88
N THR A 103 5.57 -4.23 13.29
CA THR A 103 4.24 -3.63 13.48
C THR A 103 3.50 -3.56 12.16
N ALA A 104 4.15 -3.18 11.06
CA ALA A 104 3.52 -3.16 9.75
C ALA A 104 3.13 -4.58 9.29
N LYS A 105 4.01 -5.56 9.52
CA LYS A 105 3.77 -6.97 9.24
C LYS A 105 2.60 -7.51 10.06
N LYS A 106 2.59 -7.31 11.38
CA LYS A 106 1.50 -7.72 12.27
C LYS A 106 0.22 -6.98 12.00
N THR A 107 0.29 -5.67 11.83
CA THR A 107 -0.85 -4.86 11.43
C THR A 107 -1.45 -5.48 10.19
N PHE A 108 -0.66 -5.80 9.17
CA PHE A 108 -1.14 -6.47 7.96
C PHE A 108 -1.66 -7.92 8.17
N GLU A 109 -0.90 -8.78 8.85
CA GLU A 109 -1.23 -10.19 9.13
C GLU A 109 -2.39 -10.36 10.13
N GLU A 110 -2.61 -9.37 11.01
CA GLU A 110 -3.64 -9.33 12.05
C GLU A 110 -4.81 -8.37 11.71
N GLY A 111 -4.84 -7.75 10.51
CA GLY A 111 -6.01 -6.97 10.02
C GLY A 111 -5.73 -5.49 9.67
N GLY A 112 -4.77 -5.24 8.78
CA GLY A 112 -4.08 -3.96 8.64
C GLY A 112 -4.71 -2.95 7.72
N LEU A 113 -6.00 -2.73 7.92
CA LEU A 113 -6.73 -1.57 7.42
C LEU A 113 -7.58 -1.15 8.62
N GLY A 114 -7.29 0.03 9.18
CA GLY A 114 -7.71 0.49 10.51
C GLY A 114 -8.96 -0.15 11.13
N ASP A 115 -8.80 -0.61 12.37
CA ASP A 115 -9.78 -1.24 13.26
C ASP A 115 -10.44 -2.52 12.71
N ASP A 116 -9.90 -3.68 13.11
CA ASP A 116 -10.61 -4.98 13.20
C ASP A 116 -11.55 -5.27 12.01
N LEU A 117 -11.06 -5.03 10.79
CA LEU A 117 -11.88 -5.19 9.60
C LEU A 117 -12.08 -6.68 9.33
N PRO A 118 -13.34 -7.13 9.15
CA PRO A 118 -13.60 -8.51 8.81
C PRO A 118 -12.82 -8.91 7.55
N THR A 119 -12.19 -10.07 7.60
CA THR A 119 -11.50 -10.67 6.45
C THR A 119 -12.38 -11.72 5.78
N TYR A 120 -12.40 -11.73 4.46
CA TYR A 120 -13.03 -12.74 3.62
C TYR A 120 -11.95 -13.44 2.79
N GLU A 121 -11.68 -14.70 3.12
CA GLU A 121 -10.77 -15.53 2.33
C GLU A 121 -11.48 -16.07 1.10
N ILE A 122 -10.83 -15.96 -0.05
CA ILE A 122 -11.29 -16.52 -1.32
C ILE A 122 -10.15 -17.29 -1.97
N SER A 123 -10.44 -18.42 -2.63
CA SER A 123 -9.37 -19.15 -3.32
C SER A 123 -8.79 -18.28 -4.43
N LYS A 124 -7.46 -18.28 -4.55
CA LYS A 124 -6.79 -17.53 -5.62
C LYS A 124 -7.28 -17.95 -7.01
N ALA A 125 -7.56 -19.24 -7.21
CA ALA A 125 -8.08 -19.76 -8.47
C ALA A 125 -9.48 -19.20 -8.82
N ASP A 126 -10.37 -19.09 -7.83
CA ASP A 126 -11.70 -18.51 -8.05
C ASP A 126 -11.60 -17.02 -8.34
N LEU A 127 -10.72 -16.30 -7.64
CA LEU A 127 -10.48 -14.90 -7.90
C LEU A 127 -9.87 -14.67 -9.29
N ASP A 128 -8.90 -15.49 -9.69
CA ASP A 128 -8.27 -15.45 -11.03
C ASP A 128 -9.26 -15.79 -12.16
N SER A 129 -10.28 -16.61 -11.88
CA SER A 129 -11.36 -16.90 -12.83
C SER A 129 -12.28 -15.69 -13.08
N GLY A 130 -12.19 -14.67 -12.22
CA GLY A 130 -12.94 -13.44 -12.30
C GLY A 130 -14.28 -13.51 -11.56
N ILE A 131 -14.46 -12.63 -10.57
CA ILE A 131 -15.70 -12.49 -9.81
C ILE A 131 -16.33 -11.13 -10.03
N GLN A 132 -17.65 -11.05 -10.21
CA GLN A 132 -18.32 -9.77 -10.38
C GLN A 132 -18.33 -8.99 -9.06
N ALA A 133 -18.08 -7.68 -9.10
CA ALA A 133 -17.97 -6.84 -7.92
C ALA A 133 -19.20 -6.94 -7.00
N PHE A 134 -20.43 -6.90 -7.54
CA PHE A 134 -21.63 -7.05 -6.70
C PHE A 134 -21.72 -8.42 -6.01
N GLU A 135 -21.16 -9.47 -6.62
CA GLU A 135 -21.17 -10.82 -6.07
C GLU A 135 -20.16 -10.92 -4.94
N LEU A 136 -18.95 -10.40 -5.15
CA LEU A 136 -17.93 -10.36 -4.11
C LEU A 136 -18.39 -9.52 -2.91
N PHE A 137 -19.08 -8.39 -3.12
CA PHE A 137 -19.69 -7.61 -2.04
C PHE A 137 -20.71 -8.41 -1.22
N LYS A 138 -21.50 -9.28 -1.85
CA LYS A 138 -22.42 -10.15 -1.14
C LYS A 138 -21.66 -11.24 -0.37
N GLN A 139 -20.71 -11.91 -1.02
CA GLN A 139 -19.92 -13.00 -0.42
C GLN A 139 -19.12 -12.50 0.80
N ALA A 140 -18.55 -11.31 0.69
CA ALA A 140 -17.84 -10.60 1.76
C ALA A 140 -18.76 -10.03 2.87
N GLY A 141 -20.09 -10.25 2.82
CA GLY A 141 -21.03 -9.79 3.84
C GLY A 141 -21.31 -8.27 3.83
N LEU A 142 -20.87 -7.54 2.81
CA LEU A 142 -21.15 -6.10 2.66
C LEU A 142 -22.58 -5.83 2.17
N ALA A 143 -23.26 -6.81 1.57
CA ALA A 143 -24.67 -6.74 1.18
C ALA A 143 -25.39 -8.08 1.42
N ASN A 144 -26.70 -8.04 1.71
CA ASN A 144 -27.49 -9.25 1.96
C ASN A 144 -27.92 -9.95 0.66
N SER A 145 -27.87 -9.25 -0.48
CA SER A 145 -28.24 -9.81 -1.78
C SER A 145 -27.48 -9.16 -2.94
N ASN A 146 -27.42 -9.86 -4.08
CA ASN A 146 -26.82 -9.32 -5.32
C ASN A 146 -27.57 -8.06 -5.80
N GLY A 147 -28.88 -7.95 -5.57
CA GLY A 147 -29.65 -6.77 -5.92
C GLY A 147 -29.29 -5.55 -5.05
N GLU A 148 -29.06 -5.78 -3.77
CA GLU A 148 -28.61 -4.74 -2.82
C GLU A 148 -27.20 -4.24 -3.17
N ALA A 149 -26.26 -5.15 -3.42
CA ALA A 149 -24.90 -4.80 -3.81
C ALA A 149 -24.87 -3.96 -5.10
N ARG A 150 -25.65 -4.34 -6.14
CA ARG A 150 -25.74 -3.53 -7.37
C ARG A 150 -26.29 -2.13 -7.13
N ARG A 151 -27.32 -1.98 -6.29
CA ARG A 151 -27.87 -0.65 -5.95
C ARG A 151 -26.87 0.20 -5.17
N LEU A 152 -26.13 -0.41 -4.24
CA LEU A 152 -25.07 0.25 -3.48
C LEU A 152 -23.98 0.80 -4.42
N ILE A 153 -23.51 -0.03 -5.35
CA ILE A 153 -22.48 0.36 -6.33
C ILE A 153 -22.99 1.47 -7.25
N LYS A 154 -24.19 1.31 -7.85
CA LYS A 154 -24.82 2.37 -8.69
C LYS A 154 -25.04 3.67 -7.95
N GLY A 155 -25.32 3.60 -6.64
CA GLY A 155 -25.44 4.77 -5.77
C GLY A 155 -24.11 5.44 -5.42
N GLY A 156 -22.97 4.95 -5.94
CA GLY A 156 -21.63 5.46 -5.65
C GLY A 156 -21.10 5.09 -4.26
N GLY A 157 -21.72 4.10 -3.61
CA GLY A 157 -21.36 3.63 -2.28
C GLY A 157 -20.32 2.51 -2.25
N GLY A 158 -20.09 1.83 -3.38
CA GLY A 158 -19.10 0.75 -3.50
C GLY A 158 -17.71 1.28 -3.84
N ARG A 159 -16.69 0.83 -3.11
CA ARG A 159 -15.28 1.11 -3.42
C ARG A 159 -14.40 -0.13 -3.36
N ILE A 160 -13.32 -0.11 -4.14
CA ILE A 160 -12.25 -1.10 -4.18
C ILE A 160 -10.95 -0.34 -3.99
N ASN A 161 -10.14 -0.73 -3.00
CA ASN A 161 -8.88 -0.05 -2.68
C ASN A 161 -9.04 1.47 -2.59
N ASP A 162 -10.13 1.89 -1.94
CA ASP A 162 -10.56 3.29 -1.75
C ASP A 162 -10.99 4.04 -3.03
N GLU A 163 -10.93 3.42 -4.21
CA GLU A 163 -11.45 3.94 -5.47
C GLU A 163 -12.92 3.55 -5.70
N LYS A 164 -13.71 4.44 -6.32
CA LYS A 164 -15.14 4.19 -6.58
C LYS A 164 -15.31 3.17 -7.71
N ILE A 165 -16.18 2.19 -7.47
CA ILE A 165 -16.62 1.25 -8.51
C ILE A 165 -17.62 1.97 -9.42
N SER A 166 -17.35 1.98 -10.72
CA SER A 166 -18.18 2.66 -11.72
C SER A 166 -19.20 1.74 -12.40
N ASP A 167 -18.90 0.43 -12.46
CA ASP A 167 -19.77 -0.60 -13.05
C ASP A 167 -20.02 -1.70 -12.02
N GLU A 168 -21.28 -1.98 -11.70
CA GLU A 168 -21.61 -3.03 -10.74
C GLU A 168 -21.17 -4.43 -11.19
N THR A 169 -21.02 -4.62 -12.50
CA THR A 169 -20.59 -5.87 -13.13
C THR A 169 -19.10 -5.95 -13.40
N GLN A 170 -18.32 -4.95 -12.96
CA GLN A 170 -16.85 -4.98 -13.03
C GLN A 170 -16.34 -6.32 -12.48
N THR A 171 -15.56 -7.02 -13.28
CA THR A 171 -14.90 -8.26 -12.89
C THR A 171 -13.65 -7.93 -12.10
N LEU A 172 -13.51 -8.57 -10.95
CA LEU A 172 -12.34 -8.49 -10.07
C LEU A 172 -11.55 -9.76 -10.16
N THR A 173 -10.23 -9.60 -10.18
CA THR A 173 -9.23 -10.64 -10.28
C THR A 173 -8.12 -10.39 -9.27
N SER A 174 -7.15 -11.31 -9.16
CA SER A 174 -6.00 -11.08 -8.29
C SER A 174 -5.15 -9.87 -8.72
N ALA A 175 -5.29 -9.40 -9.97
CA ALA A 175 -4.63 -8.19 -10.45
C ALA A 175 -5.19 -6.91 -9.80
N ASP A 176 -6.41 -6.97 -9.22
CA ASP A 176 -7.02 -5.86 -8.49
C ASP A 176 -6.56 -5.81 -7.01
N ALA A 177 -5.71 -6.75 -6.59
CA ALA A 177 -5.10 -6.71 -5.28
C ALA A 177 -4.21 -5.47 -5.13
N ASN A 178 -4.26 -4.84 -3.97
CA ASN A 178 -3.42 -3.70 -3.63
C ASN A 178 -1.95 -4.15 -3.40
N ALA A 179 -1.13 -3.19 -2.98
CA ALA A 179 0.28 -3.43 -2.67
C ALA A 179 0.51 -4.50 -1.59
N ASP A 180 -0.50 -4.97 -0.88
CA ASP A 180 -0.35 -6.01 0.12
C ASP A 180 -0.96 -7.36 -0.32
N GLY A 181 -1.38 -7.48 -1.59
CA GLY A 181 -1.93 -8.73 -2.13
C GLY A 181 -3.37 -9.00 -1.72
N VAL A 182 -4.08 -8.00 -1.20
CA VAL A 182 -5.49 -8.08 -0.78
C VAL A 182 -6.35 -7.08 -1.53
N ILE A 183 -7.66 -7.30 -1.55
CA ILE A 183 -8.63 -6.35 -2.12
C ILE A 183 -9.45 -5.74 -0.99
N LYS A 184 -9.35 -4.43 -0.78
CA LYS A 184 -10.18 -3.73 0.20
C LYS A 184 -11.52 -3.37 -0.42
N LEU A 185 -12.60 -3.97 0.07
CA LEU A 185 -13.96 -3.60 -0.31
C LEU A 185 -14.56 -2.64 0.70
N SER A 186 -15.25 -1.60 0.23
CA SER A 186 -15.96 -0.66 1.10
C SER A 186 -17.40 -0.46 0.68
N SER A 187 -18.31 -0.54 1.66
CA SER A 187 -19.70 -0.11 1.56
C SER A 187 -19.89 1.20 2.32
N GLY A 188 -19.84 2.31 1.59
CA GLY A 188 -19.94 3.66 2.15
C GLY A 188 -18.66 4.08 2.89
N LYS A 189 -18.82 4.79 4.01
CA LYS A 189 -17.70 5.38 4.77
C LYS A 189 -17.24 4.56 6.00
N LYS A 190 -18.01 3.54 6.40
CA LYS A 190 -17.82 2.86 7.71
C LYS A 190 -17.73 1.34 7.64
N ARG A 191 -18.18 0.71 6.56
CA ARG A 191 -18.20 -0.75 6.43
C ARG A 191 -17.15 -1.15 5.42
N HIS A 192 -16.14 -1.85 5.88
CA HIS A 192 -15.02 -2.29 5.05
C HIS A 192 -14.75 -3.76 5.33
N VAL A 193 -14.32 -4.49 4.31
CA VAL A 193 -13.93 -5.90 4.40
C VAL A 193 -12.67 -6.08 3.56
N VAL A 194 -11.72 -6.84 4.09
CA VAL A 194 -10.50 -7.22 3.38
C VAL A 194 -10.73 -8.56 2.71
N VAL A 195 -10.52 -8.64 1.41
CA VAL A 195 -10.59 -9.90 0.67
C VAL A 195 -9.16 -10.40 0.47
N THR A 196 -8.87 -11.56 1.03
CA THR A 196 -7.54 -12.19 0.99
C THR A 196 -7.57 -13.40 0.07
N PRO A 197 -6.83 -13.40 -1.04
CA PRO A 197 -6.63 -14.59 -1.86
C PRO A 197 -5.79 -15.61 -1.09
N VAL A 198 -6.32 -16.81 -0.87
CA VAL A 198 -5.65 -17.95 -0.21
C VAL A 198 -5.42 -19.12 -1.15
#